data_AF-A0A9E4IB88-F1
#
_entry.id   AF-A0A9E4IB88-F1
#
_cell.length_a   1.000
_cell.length_b   1.000
_cell.length_c   1.000
_cell.angle_alpha   90.00
_cell.angle_beta   90.00
_cell.angle_gamma   90.00
#
_symmetry.space_group_name_H-M   'P 1'
#
loop_
_entity.id
_entity.type
_entity.pdbx_description
1 polymer ?
#
loop_
_entity_poly.entity_id
_entity_poly.type
_entity_poly.pdbx_seq_one_letter_code
_entity_poly.pdbx_strand_id
1 'polypeptide(L)'
;MTRRLARRLVQDAQTMPIQAVSRRHRVSWHLIMGLVSDWSGLVRNRRRAQRCRVLLIDETSIRKRHRYVTVIVNGDTGEVVAMVQERSEQALSRFFVERACQIVCVRGWFHVGLSGKVQSV
;
A
#
# COMPACT_ATOMS: atom_id res chain seq x y z
N MET A 1 16.76 -10.43 -20.10
CA MET A 1 17.02 -9.05 -19.60
C MET A 1 17.96 -9.12 -18.40
N THR A 2 18.92 -8.20 -18.24
CA THR A 2 19.86 -8.22 -17.10
C THR A 2 19.26 -7.60 -15.83
N ARG A 3 19.72 -8.02 -14.64
CA ARG A 3 19.25 -7.50 -13.34
C ARG A 3 19.49 -5.99 -13.18
N ARG A 4 20.60 -5.48 -13.73
CA ARG A 4 20.94 -4.05 -13.68
C ARG A 4 19.94 -3.21 -14.49
N LEU A 5 19.61 -3.64 -15.70
CA LEU A 5 18.61 -2.96 -16.53
C LEU A 5 17.22 -3.00 -15.86
N ALA A 6 16.82 -4.17 -15.34
CA ALA A 6 15.54 -4.33 -14.63
C ALA A 6 15.36 -3.31 -13.50
N ARG A 7 16.38 -3.18 -12.63
CA ARG A 7 16.36 -2.21 -11.53
C ARG A 7 16.25 -0.78 -12.02
N ARG A 8 16.97 -0.44 -13.09
CA ARG A 8 16.92 0.91 -13.67
C ARG A 8 15.54 1.24 -14.24
N LEU A 9 14.90 0.31 -14.94
CA LEU A 9 13.55 0.49 -15.47
C LEU A 9 12.53 0.74 -14.35
N VAL A 10 12.61 -0.02 -13.26
CA VAL A 10 11.74 0.17 -12.08
C VAL A 10 12.00 1.51 -11.40
N GLN A 11 13.27 1.92 -11.24
CA GLN A 11 13.62 3.22 -10.68
C GLN A 11 13.07 4.38 -11.53
N ASP A 12 13.27 4.32 -12.85
CA ASP A 12 12.77 5.37 -13.74
C ASP A 12 11.23 5.44 -13.68
N ALA A 13 10.54 4.29 -13.62
CA ALA A 13 9.08 4.22 -13.49
C ALA A 13 8.51 4.83 -12.19
N GLN A 14 9.34 5.05 -11.16
CA GLN A 14 8.91 5.77 -9.95
C GLN A 14 8.82 7.29 -10.17
N THR A 15 9.55 7.81 -11.15
CA THR A 15 9.69 9.27 -11.40
C THR A 15 9.09 9.73 -12.71
N MET A 16 8.76 8.81 -13.63
CA MET A 16 8.19 9.15 -14.92
C MET A 16 7.14 8.13 -15.38
N PRO A 17 6.21 8.52 -16.28
CA PRO A 17 5.21 7.60 -16.80
C PRO A 17 5.85 6.39 -17.50
N ILE A 18 5.24 5.22 -17.37
CA ILE A 18 5.76 3.95 -17.93
C ILE A 18 5.94 4.04 -19.46
N GLN A 19 5.11 4.82 -20.15
CA GLN A 19 5.28 5.08 -21.58
C GLN A 19 6.54 5.90 -21.89
N ALA A 20 6.92 6.86 -21.03
CA ALA A 20 8.17 7.60 -21.16
C ALA A 20 9.38 6.70 -20.90
N VAL A 21 9.31 5.80 -19.90
CA VAL A 21 10.34 4.77 -19.64
C VAL A 21 10.52 3.87 -20.86
N SER A 22 9.40 3.39 -21.43
CA SER A 22 9.39 2.55 -22.63
C SER A 22 10.10 3.22 -23.81
N ARG A 23 9.76 4.47 -24.11
CA ARG A 23 10.39 5.24 -25.19
C ARG A 23 11.88 5.49 -24.93
N ARG A 24 12.25 5.87 -23.71
CA ARG A 24 13.64 6.16 -23.31
C ARG A 24 14.56 4.96 -23.46
N HIS A 25 14.11 3.79 -23.02
CA HIS A 25 14.92 2.57 -23.01
C HIS A 25 14.69 1.66 -24.21
N ARG A 26 13.76 2.01 -25.11
CA ARG A 26 13.33 1.20 -26.26
C ARG A 26 12.90 -0.22 -25.86
N VAL A 27 12.22 -0.32 -24.72
CA VAL A 27 11.71 -1.58 -24.17
C VAL A 27 10.18 -1.59 -24.26
N SER A 28 9.59 -2.73 -24.59
CA SER A 28 8.14 -2.91 -24.67
C SER A 28 7.46 -2.46 -23.37
N TRP A 29 6.39 -1.67 -23.50
CA TRP A 29 5.58 -1.20 -22.39
C TRP A 29 5.07 -2.36 -21.51
N HIS A 30 4.60 -3.45 -22.13
CA HIS A 30 4.09 -4.63 -21.42
C HIS A 30 5.16 -5.29 -20.55
N LEU A 31 6.40 -5.33 -21.02
CA LEU A 31 7.51 -5.89 -20.26
C LEU A 31 7.83 -5.03 -19.02
N ILE A 32 7.83 -3.70 -19.17
CA ILE A 32 8.04 -2.79 -18.04
C ILE A 32 6.89 -2.89 -17.03
N MET A 33 5.65 -2.96 -17.51
CA MET A 33 4.47 -3.15 -16.66
C MET A 33 4.57 -4.44 -15.84
N GLY A 34 4.96 -5.56 -16.47
CA GLY A 34 5.20 -6.82 -15.76
C GLY A 34 6.22 -6.66 -14.65
N LEU A 35 7.36 -6.05 -14.95
CA LEU A 35 8.42 -5.81 -13.94
C LEU A 35 7.96 -4.93 -12.78
N VAL A 36 7.25 -3.84 -13.07
CA VAL A 36 6.72 -2.94 -12.04
C VAL A 36 5.69 -3.68 -11.18
N SER A 37 4.83 -4.49 -11.78
CA SER A 37 3.85 -5.31 -11.08
C SER A 37 4.53 -6.32 -10.15
N ASP A 38 5.49 -7.08 -10.66
CA ASP A 38 6.25 -8.07 -9.87
C ASP A 38 6.99 -7.40 -8.70
N TRP A 39 7.66 -6.28 -8.98
CA TRP A 39 8.38 -5.51 -7.96
C TRP A 39 7.43 -4.95 -6.90
N SER A 40 6.26 -4.43 -7.31
CA SER A 40 5.23 -3.97 -6.38
C SER A 40 4.71 -5.10 -5.48
N GLY A 41 4.59 -6.32 -6.02
CA GLY A 41 4.23 -7.52 -5.27
C GLY A 41 5.26 -7.88 -4.21
N LEU A 42 6.55 -7.83 -4.56
CA LEU A 42 7.64 -8.08 -3.62
C LEU A 42 7.68 -7.04 -2.50
N VAL A 43 7.57 -5.75 -2.84
CA VAL A 43 7.53 -4.66 -1.85
C VAL A 43 6.32 -4.81 -0.93
N ARG A 44 5.14 -5.09 -1.50
CA ARG A 44 3.92 -5.36 -0.73
C ARG A 44 4.13 -6.50 0.26
N ASN A 45 4.67 -7.63 -0.19
CA ASN A 45 4.91 -8.78 0.68
C ASN A 45 5.92 -8.48 1.79
N ARG A 46 7.00 -7.74 1.47
CA ARG A 46 7.97 -7.29 2.47
C ARG A 46 7.34 -6.41 3.54
N ARG A 47 6.58 -5.39 3.15
CA ARG A 47 5.84 -4.51 4.08
C ARG A 47 4.78 -5.27 4.88
N ARG A 48 4.22 -6.33 4.29
CA ARG A 48 3.30 -7.24 4.99
C ARG A 48 3.99 -8.11 6.04
N ALA A 49 5.21 -8.55 5.80
CA ALA A 49 5.98 -9.37 6.74
C ALA A 49 6.62 -8.57 7.90
N GLN A 50 6.76 -7.25 7.75
CA GLN A 50 7.31 -6.41 8.81
C GLN A 50 6.36 -6.31 10.01
N ARG A 51 6.94 -6.37 11.21
CA ARG A 51 6.22 -6.04 12.45
C ARG A 51 5.83 -4.56 12.44
N CYS A 52 4.64 -4.29 12.96
CA CYS A 52 4.06 -2.97 13.05
C CYS A 52 3.43 -2.84 14.43
N ARG A 53 3.69 -1.75 15.16
CA ARG A 53 3.06 -1.53 16.48
C ARG A 53 1.83 -0.64 16.36
N VAL A 54 1.90 0.33 15.45
CA VAL A 54 0.88 1.35 15.23
C VAL A 54 0.41 1.32 13.80
N LEU A 55 -0.90 1.25 13.57
CA LEU A 55 -1.48 1.35 12.23
C LEU A 55 -2.25 2.66 12.09
N LEU A 56 -1.86 3.47 11.12
CA LEU A 56 -2.60 4.67 10.76
C LEU A 56 -3.56 4.29 9.64
N ILE A 57 -4.81 4.73 9.77
CA ILE A 57 -5.88 4.43 8.82
C ILE A 57 -6.49 5.76 8.39
N ASP A 58 -6.42 6.05 7.10
CA ASP A 58 -6.96 7.27 6.49
C ASP A 58 -7.89 6.94 5.32
N GLU A 59 -8.80 7.85 5.00
CA GLU A 59 -9.71 7.73 3.85
C GLU A 59 -9.40 8.81 2.81
N THR A 60 -8.96 8.38 1.64
CA THR A 60 -8.55 9.31 0.56
C THR A 60 -9.37 9.07 -0.70
N SER A 61 -9.82 10.15 -1.36
CA SER A 61 -10.48 10.04 -2.67
C SER A 61 -9.45 9.87 -3.80
N ILE A 62 -9.50 8.76 -4.54
CA ILE A 62 -8.56 8.49 -5.65
C ILE A 62 -9.01 9.13 -6.96
N ARG A 63 -10.32 9.30 -7.19
CA ARG A 63 -10.84 9.78 -8.49
C ARG A 63 -12.10 10.61 -8.32
N LYS A 64 -12.37 11.49 -9.29
CA LYS A 64 -13.64 12.24 -9.40
C LYS A 64 -14.83 11.28 -9.24
N ARG A 65 -15.90 11.76 -8.58
CA ARG A 65 -17.12 11.03 -8.19
C ARG A 65 -16.97 10.09 -6.98
N HIS A 66 -16.39 10.58 -5.88
CA HIS A 66 -16.51 9.93 -4.56
C HIS A 66 -16.04 8.46 -4.49
N ARG A 67 -14.98 8.10 -5.24
CA ARG A 67 -14.31 6.81 -5.06
C ARG A 67 -13.25 6.95 -3.96
N TYR A 68 -13.69 6.66 -2.75
CA TYR A 68 -12.84 6.62 -1.58
C TYR A 68 -12.07 5.31 -1.52
N VAL A 69 -10.87 5.37 -0.98
CA VAL A 69 -10.14 4.20 -0.54
C VAL A 69 -9.68 4.42 0.88
N THR A 70 -9.65 3.33 1.64
CA THR A 70 -8.99 3.30 2.94
C THR A 70 -7.52 2.96 2.74
N VAL A 71 -6.63 3.85 3.17
CA VAL A 71 -5.19 3.65 3.15
C VAL A 71 -4.74 3.24 4.55
N ILE A 72 -4.03 2.11 4.63
CA ILE A 72 -3.46 1.59 5.88
C ILE A 72 -1.95 1.76 5.82
N VAL A 73 -1.40 2.46 6.81
CA VAL A 73 0.01 2.84 6.89
C VAL A 73 0.61 2.30 8.18
N ASN A 74 1.85 1.82 8.13
CA ASN A 74 2.63 1.50 9.31
C ASN A 74 3.07 2.82 9.96
N GLY A 75 2.55 3.12 11.15
CA GLY A 75 2.83 4.36 11.87
C GLY A 75 4.29 4.49 12.34
N ASP A 76 5.00 3.38 12.49
CA ASP A 76 6.41 3.40 12.90
C ASP A 76 7.34 3.79 11.73
N THR A 77 6.97 3.45 10.50
CA THR A 77 7.83 3.61 9.30
C THR A 77 7.29 4.60 8.27
N GLY A 78 6.01 4.95 8.34
CA GLY A 78 5.29 5.72 7.33
C GLY A 78 5.00 4.94 6.03
N GLU A 79 5.30 3.63 5.98
CA GLU A 79 5.10 2.85 4.75
C GLU A 79 3.64 2.46 4.56
N VAL A 80 3.10 2.65 3.34
CA VAL A 80 1.78 2.14 2.98
C VAL A 80 1.81 0.61 2.92
N VAL A 81 0.95 0.02 3.73
CA VAL A 81 0.86 -1.42 3.95
C VAL A 81 -0.26 -2.05 3.11
N ALA A 82 -1.39 -1.37 3.01
CA ALA A 82 -2.53 -1.80 2.20
C ALA A 82 -3.39 -0.60 1.77
N MET A 83 -4.13 -0.81 0.68
CA MET A 83 -5.20 0.08 0.25
C MET A 83 -6.43 -0.78 -0.01
N VAL A 84 -7.57 -0.38 0.54
CA VAL A 84 -8.83 -1.12 0.48
C VAL A 84 -9.88 -0.21 -0.16
N GLN A 85 -10.67 -0.73 -1.10
CA GLN A 85 -11.66 0.10 -1.83
C GLN A 85 -12.85 0.51 -0.98
N GLU A 86 -13.20 -0.26 0.06
CA GLU A 86 -14.38 0.01 0.85
C GLU A 86 -14.10 -0.12 2.33
N ARG A 87 -14.68 0.81 3.08
CA ARG A 87 -14.61 0.87 4.53
C ARG A 87 -15.71 0.03 5.16
N SER A 88 -15.71 -1.27 4.89
CA SER A 88 -16.53 -2.19 5.67
C SER A 88 -15.73 -2.70 6.86
N GLU A 89 -16.38 -2.77 8.01
CA GLU A 89 -15.82 -3.40 9.22
C GLU A 89 -15.30 -4.81 8.91
N GLN A 90 -15.96 -5.52 7.98
CA GLN A 90 -15.54 -6.83 7.49
C GLN A 90 -14.21 -6.77 6.71
N ALA A 91 -14.02 -5.78 5.85
CA ALA A 91 -12.77 -5.63 5.08
C ALA A 91 -11.58 -5.30 5.99
N LEU A 92 -11.78 -4.43 6.99
CA LEU A 92 -10.76 -4.12 8.00
C LEU A 92 -10.52 -5.30 8.94
N SER A 93 -11.56 -5.98 9.40
CA SER A 93 -11.45 -7.17 10.25
C SER A 93 -10.69 -8.29 9.57
N ARG A 94 -10.96 -8.57 8.29
CA ARG A 94 -10.19 -9.55 7.50
C ARG A 94 -8.71 -9.17 7.43
N PHE A 95 -8.41 -7.89 7.20
CA PHE A 95 -7.03 -7.40 7.18
C PHE A 95 -6.33 -7.57 8.55
N PHE A 96 -7.03 -7.33 9.65
CA PHE A 96 -6.49 -7.51 11.00
C PHE A 96 -6.35 -8.99 11.38
N VAL A 97 -7.26 -9.88 10.97
CA VAL A 97 -7.16 -11.32 11.22
C VAL A 97 -6.00 -11.96 10.46
N GLU A 98 -5.74 -11.53 9.22
CA GLU A 98 -4.55 -11.93 8.46
C GLU A 98 -3.23 -11.48 9.11
N ARG A 99 -3.30 -10.57 10.09
CA ARG A 99 -2.16 -9.96 10.77
C ARG A 99 -2.12 -10.41 12.23
N ALA A 100 -1.14 -11.22 12.61
CA ALA A 100 -0.78 -11.43 14.03
C ALA A 100 -0.08 -10.19 14.62
N CYS A 101 -0.73 -9.03 14.55
CA CYS A 101 -0.17 -7.73 14.92
C CYS A 101 -0.89 -7.24 16.18
N GLN A 102 -0.15 -7.00 17.26
CA GLN A 102 -0.68 -6.25 18.41
C GLN A 102 -0.88 -4.80 17.96
N ILE A 103 -2.12 -4.42 17.68
CA ILE A 103 -2.50 -3.09 17.22
C ILE A 103 -2.65 -2.21 18.46
N VAL A 104 -1.80 -1.20 18.62
CA VAL A 104 -1.81 -0.34 19.81
C VAL A 104 -2.51 1.01 19.56
N CYS A 105 -2.73 1.43 18.32
CA CYS A 105 -3.49 2.66 18.05
C CYS A 105 -4.00 2.69 16.61
N VAL A 106 -5.28 3.02 16.43
CA VAL A 106 -5.88 3.44 15.16
C VAL A 106 -6.13 4.94 15.27
N ARG A 107 -5.27 5.75 14.67
CA ARG A 107 -5.47 7.20 14.56
C ARG A 107 -6.10 7.48 13.20
N GLY A 108 -7.42 7.64 13.20
CA GLY A 108 -8.21 8.15 12.08
C GLY A 108 -9.29 9.06 12.64
N TRP A 109 -9.59 10.16 11.96
CA TRP A 109 -10.76 10.98 12.26
C TRP A 109 -12.03 10.15 12.02
N PHE A 110 -12.47 9.40 13.02
CA PHE A 110 -13.78 8.75 12.98
C PHE A 110 -14.29 8.35 14.37
N HIS A 111 -15.48 8.85 14.70
CA HIS A 111 -16.40 8.28 15.69
C HIS A 111 -16.96 6.98 15.10
N VAL A 112 -16.28 5.85 15.27
CA VAL A 112 -16.92 4.53 15.13
C VAL A 112 -16.75 3.83 16.46
N GLY A 113 -17.88 3.47 17.07
CA GLY A 113 -17.93 2.64 18.26
C GLY A 113 -17.37 1.26 17.96
N LEU A 114 -16.05 1.13 18.02
CA LEU A 114 -15.39 -0.16 18.21
C LEU A 114 -15.50 -0.49 19.69
N SER A 115 -16.51 -1.28 20.05
CA SER A 115 -16.61 -1.91 21.37
C SER A 115 -15.54 -3.01 21.45
N GLY A 116 -14.31 -2.58 21.61
CA GLY A 116 -13.12 -3.42 21.66
C GLY A 116 -11.97 -2.58 22.16
N LYS A 117 -11.79 -2.56 23.49
CA LYS A 117 -10.77 -1.85 24.28
C LYS A 117 -9.64 -1.23 23.44
N VAL A 118 -9.85 0.00 22.98
CA VAL A 118 -8.76 0.90 22.61
C VAL A 118 -8.21 1.42 23.93
N GLN A 119 -7.08 0.88 24.39
CA GLN A 119 -6.37 1.44 25.54
C GLN A 119 -5.58 2.66 25.06
N SER A 120 -6.03 3.84 25.50
CA SER A 120 -5.26 5.08 25.46
C SER A 120 -4.05 4.94 26.36
N VAL A 121 -2.85 5.25 25.85
CA VAL A 121 -1.67 5.60 26.67
C VAL A 121 -1.54 7.11 26.64
#